data_AF-A0AAU3USZ1-F1
#
_entry.id   AF-A0AAU3USZ1-F1
#
_cell.length_a   1.000
_cell.length_b   1.000
_cell.length_c   1.000
_cell.angle_alpha   90.00
_cell.angle_beta   90.00
_cell.angle_gamma   90.00
#
_symmetry.space_group_name_H-M   'P 1'
#
loop_
_entity.id
_entity.type
_entity.pdbx_description
1 polymer ?
#
loop_
_entity_poly.entity_id
_entity_poly.type
_entity_poly.pdbx_seq_one_letter_code
_entity_poly.pdbx_strand_id
1 'polypeptide(L)'
;MKPGAIGYLRQDISGSRQQWDEIQIRSLAARLGYDLRKTVVFGPHTDRPLHRLRVLVGNLGVEAVIVPGAEHFEGGEVPSELVERADVIIVSPEQTFARWIIPPDAPADMGCH
;
A
#
# COMPACT_ATOMS: atom_id res chain seq x y z
N MET A 1 5.20 9.82 -17.24
CA MET A 1 4.41 8.62 -16.89
C MET A 1 4.05 8.72 -15.42
N LYS A 2 2.81 8.43 -15.02
CA LYS A 2 2.43 8.46 -13.60
C LYS A 2 2.91 7.17 -12.91
N PRO A 3 3.38 7.22 -11.65
CA PRO A 3 3.76 6.02 -10.91
C PRO A 3 2.54 5.10 -10.76
N GLY A 4 2.72 3.80 -10.98
CA GLY A 4 1.63 2.84 -10.88
C GLY A 4 1.27 2.54 -9.43
N ALA A 5 -0.02 2.41 -9.14
CA ALA A 5 -0.51 1.96 -7.85
C ALA A 5 -1.53 0.82 -7.99
N ILE A 6 -1.67 0.02 -6.94
CA ILE A 6 -2.81 -0.89 -6.76
C ILE A 6 -3.58 -0.53 -5.50
N GLY A 7 -4.90 -0.69 -5.55
CA GLY A 7 -5.76 -0.70 -4.38
C GLY A 7 -5.76 -2.10 -3.78
N TYR A 8 -5.78 -2.20 -2.45
CA TYR A 8 -5.95 -3.47 -1.75
C TYR A 8 -6.97 -3.32 -0.62
N LEU A 9 -7.92 -4.24 -0.57
CA LEU A 9 -8.86 -4.35 0.52
C LEU A 9 -9.24 -5.80 0.80
N ARG A 10 -9.71 -6.02 2.03
CA ARG A 10 -10.25 -7.29 2.52
C ARG A 10 -11.75 -7.17 2.66
N GLN A 11 -12.49 -8.04 1.97
CA GLN A 11 -13.95 -8.02 1.98
C GLN A 11 -14.52 -8.28 3.38
N ASP A 12 -13.87 -9.14 4.16
CA ASP A 12 -14.27 -9.46 5.54
C ASP A 12 -14.01 -8.30 6.53
N ILE A 13 -13.19 -7.33 6.15
CA ILE A 13 -12.90 -6.12 6.93
C ILE A 13 -13.80 -4.96 6.48
N SER A 14 -13.88 -4.72 5.17
CA SER A 14 -14.72 -3.65 4.60
C SER A 14 -16.22 -3.93 4.77
N GLY A 15 -16.65 -5.19 4.63
CA GLY A 15 -18.05 -5.58 4.64
C GLY A 15 -18.90 -4.72 3.70
N SER A 16 -20.01 -4.18 4.22
CA SER A 16 -20.92 -3.31 3.46
C SER A 16 -20.31 -1.99 2.99
N ARG A 17 -19.14 -1.59 3.52
CA ARG A 17 -18.44 -0.34 3.16
C ARG A 17 -17.49 -0.49 1.98
N GLN A 18 -17.34 -1.70 1.44
CA GLN A 18 -16.39 -1.98 0.35
C GLN A 18 -16.47 -0.99 -0.82
N GLN A 19 -17.66 -0.69 -1.32
CA GLN A 19 -17.80 0.27 -2.44
C GLN A 19 -17.29 1.66 -2.07
N TRP A 20 -17.53 2.08 -0.83
CA TRP A 20 -17.05 3.35 -0.33
C TRP A 20 -15.52 3.36 -0.20
N ASP A 21 -14.94 2.28 0.32
CA ASP A 21 -13.49 2.10 0.43
C ASP A 21 -12.80 2.13 -0.95
N GLU A 22 -13.38 1.48 -1.96
CA GLU A 22 -12.88 1.52 -3.33
C GLU A 22 -12.90 2.94 -3.93
N ILE A 23 -13.94 3.71 -3.64
CA ILE A 23 -14.05 5.11 -4.05
C ILE A 23 -12.99 5.97 -3.34
N GLN A 24 -12.76 5.76 -2.04
CA GLN A 24 -11.75 6.49 -1.28
C GLN A 24 -10.34 6.17 -1.80
N ILE A 25 -10.01 4.90 -2.02
CA ILE A 25 -8.74 4.47 -2.63
C ILE A 25 -8.52 5.17 -3.98
N ARG A 26 -9.53 5.16 -4.85
CA ARG A 26 -9.45 5.81 -6.17
C ARG A 26 -9.23 7.31 -6.06
N SER A 27 -9.97 7.96 -5.17
CA SER A 27 -9.86 9.41 -4.94
C SER A 27 -8.49 9.78 -4.40
N LEU A 28 -7.95 8.99 -3.47
CA LEU A 28 -6.62 9.21 -2.90
C LEU A 28 -5.52 8.99 -3.95
N ALA A 29 -5.61 7.92 -4.75
CA ALA A 29 -4.67 7.66 -5.84
C ALA A 29 -4.59 8.84 -6.82
N ALA A 30 -5.76 9.33 -7.25
CA ALA A 30 -5.86 10.48 -8.15
C ALA A 30 -5.29 11.76 -7.52
N ARG A 31 -5.58 12.00 -6.23
CA ARG A 31 -5.10 13.16 -5.48
C ARG A 31 -3.59 13.17 -5.31
N LEU A 32 -2.98 12.00 -5.14
CA LEU A 32 -1.52 11.83 -4.99
C LEU A 32 -0.79 11.67 -6.33
N GLY A 33 -1.52 11.65 -7.47
CA GLY A 33 -0.92 11.57 -8.80
C GLY A 33 -0.54 10.17 -9.26
N TYR A 34 -0.99 9.12 -8.57
CA TYR A 34 -0.78 7.73 -8.98
C TYR A 34 -1.74 7.30 -10.11
N ASP A 35 -1.26 6.39 -10.94
CA ASP A 35 -2.08 5.62 -11.87
C ASP A 35 -2.59 4.34 -11.20
N LEU A 36 -3.83 4.38 -10.70
CA LEU A 36 -4.46 3.22 -10.06
C LEU A 36 -4.81 2.17 -11.11
N ARG A 37 -3.96 1.15 -11.22
CA ARG A 37 -4.10 0.12 -12.26
C ARG A 37 -5.26 -0.83 -12.03
N LYS A 38 -5.48 -1.20 -10.77
CA LYS A 38 -6.61 -2.02 -10.32
C LYS A 38 -6.76 -1.96 -8.81
N THR A 39 -7.95 -2.31 -8.33
CA THR A 39 -8.20 -2.61 -6.91
C THR A 39 -8.39 -4.11 -6.75
N VAL A 40 -7.66 -4.69 -5.79
CA VAL A 40 -7.68 -6.11 -5.49
C VAL A 40 -8.45 -6.32 -4.19
N VAL A 41 -9.46 -7.18 -4.27
CA VAL A 41 -10.33 -7.53 -3.14
C VAL A 41 -10.06 -8.97 -2.76
N PHE A 42 -9.61 -9.20 -1.52
CA PHE A 42 -9.46 -10.55 -0.97
C PHE A 42 -10.59 -10.88 -0.01
N GLY A 43 -11.23 -12.02 -0.24
CA GLY A 43 -12.26 -12.56 0.64
C GLY A 43 -11.68 -13.41 1.78
N PRO A 44 -12.51 -13.84 2.74
CA PRO A 44 -12.08 -14.60 3.91
C PRO A 44 -11.44 -15.97 3.58
N HIS A 45 -11.71 -16.51 2.40
CA HIS A 45 -11.12 -17.78 1.93
C HIS A 45 -9.81 -17.59 1.15
N THR A 46 -9.27 -16.36 1.11
CA THR A 46 -8.01 -16.12 0.41
C THR A 46 -6.83 -16.57 1.26
N ASP A 47 -6.22 -17.71 0.91
CA ASP A 47 -5.00 -18.14 1.56
C ASP A 47 -3.84 -17.15 1.35
N ARG A 48 -3.17 -16.81 2.46
CA ARG A 48 -1.96 -15.98 2.51
C ARG A 48 -2.12 -14.65 1.73
N PRO A 49 -3.03 -13.77 2.16
CA PRO A 49 -3.36 -12.53 1.44
C PRO A 49 -2.14 -11.64 1.22
N LEU A 50 -1.27 -11.49 2.24
CA LEU A 50 -0.05 -10.69 2.12
C LEU A 50 0.91 -11.23 1.04
N HIS A 51 1.14 -12.55 1.01
CA HIS A 51 1.98 -13.16 -0.01
C HIS A 51 1.43 -12.92 -1.42
N ARG A 52 0.12 -13.09 -1.63
CA ARG A 52 -0.51 -12.82 -2.94
C ARG A 52 -0.40 -11.36 -3.34
N LEU A 53 -0.58 -10.44 -2.38
CA LEU A 53 -0.42 -9.01 -2.62
C LEU A 53 1.01 -8.68 -3.06
N ARG A 54 2.03 -9.22 -2.38
CA ARG A 54 3.44 -9.03 -2.77
C ARG A 54 3.76 -9.55 -4.16
N VAL A 55 3.22 -10.72 -4.51
CA VAL A 55 3.35 -11.28 -5.87
C VAL A 55 2.71 -10.34 -6.90
N LEU A 56 1.54 -9.76 -6.60
CA LEU A 56 0.89 -8.80 -7.50
C LEU A 56 1.69 -7.51 -7.64
N VAL A 57 2.24 -6.97 -6.55
CA VAL A 57 3.12 -5.79 -6.57
C VAL A 57 4.34 -6.06 -7.46
N GLY A 58 5.01 -7.19 -7.27
CA GLY A 58 6.18 -7.58 -8.06
C GLY A 58 5.86 -7.78 -9.54
N ASN A 59 4.78 -8.49 -9.85
CA ASN A 59 4.40 -8.78 -11.24
C ASN A 59 3.97 -7.52 -12.01
N LEU A 60 3.35 -6.55 -11.33
CA LEU A 60 2.90 -5.32 -11.96
C LEU A 60 3.98 -4.23 -11.96
N GLY A 61 5.00 -4.33 -11.12
CA GLY A 61 6.00 -3.27 -10.95
C GLY A 61 5.35 -1.95 -10.54
N VAL A 62 4.38 -2.01 -9.61
CA VAL A 62 3.75 -0.81 -9.05
C VAL A 62 4.59 -0.24 -7.91
N GLU A 63 4.54 1.08 -7.75
CA GLU A 63 5.34 1.80 -6.77
C GLU A 63 4.58 2.03 -5.46
N ALA A 64 3.24 1.92 -5.48
CA ALA A 64 2.42 2.11 -4.29
C ALA A 64 1.28 1.08 -4.17
N VAL A 65 0.95 0.77 -2.91
CA VAL A 65 -0.25 0.02 -2.50
C VAL A 65 -1.09 0.95 -1.63
N ILE A 66 -2.34 1.17 -2.03
CA ILE A 66 -3.28 2.04 -1.32
C ILE A 66 -4.34 1.16 -0.63
N VAL A 67 -4.53 1.36 0.66
CA VAL A 67 -5.43 0.57 1.51
C VAL A 67 -6.37 1.45 2.33
N PRO A 68 -7.59 1.00 2.68
CA PRO A 68 -8.51 1.82 3.46
C PRO A 68 -7.98 2.11 4.88
N GLY A 69 -7.40 1.10 5.51
CA GLY A 69 -6.99 1.08 6.92
C GLY A 69 -5.93 0.01 7.19
N ALA A 70 -5.24 0.09 8.33
CA ALA A 70 -4.23 -0.89 8.71
C ALA A 70 -4.84 -2.26 9.05
N GLU A 71 -6.11 -2.30 9.45
CA GLU A 71 -6.90 -3.49 9.73
C GLU A 71 -7.04 -4.46 8.55
N HIS A 72 -6.72 -4.01 7.33
CA HIS A 72 -6.67 -4.86 6.15
C HIS A 72 -5.43 -5.77 6.10
N PHE A 73 -4.45 -5.53 6.96
CA PHE A 73 -3.30 -6.39 7.17
C PHE A 73 -3.47 -7.26 8.41
N GLU A 74 -2.72 -8.36 8.46
CA GLU A 74 -2.71 -9.23 9.63
C GLU A 74 -2.18 -8.46 10.86
N GLY A 75 -2.86 -8.59 12.00
CA GLY A 75 -2.50 -7.86 13.23
C GLY A 75 -2.85 -6.37 13.22
N GLY A 76 -3.40 -5.82 12.14
CA GLY A 76 -3.69 -4.39 12.02
C GLY A 76 -2.44 -3.53 11.84
N GLU A 77 -1.35 -4.12 11.34
CA GLU A 77 -0.06 -3.46 11.17
C GLU A 77 0.42 -3.55 9.72
N VAL A 78 1.05 -2.49 9.23
CA VAL A 78 1.60 -2.48 7.87
C VAL A 78 2.84 -3.40 7.82
N PRO A 79 2.86 -4.43 6.96
CA PRO A 79 3.96 -5.37 6.91
C PRO A 79 5.20 -4.74 6.27
N SER A 80 6.32 -4.78 7.00
CA SER A 80 7.62 -4.25 6.53
C SER A 80 8.05 -4.84 5.19
N GLU A 81 7.81 -6.13 4.98
CA GLU A 81 8.13 -6.85 3.74
C GLU A 81 7.35 -6.38 2.50
N LEU A 82 6.24 -5.65 2.70
CA LEU A 82 5.52 -4.96 1.63
C LEU A 82 6.10 -3.57 1.39
N VAL A 83 6.42 -2.83 2.46
CA VAL A 83 7.05 -1.50 2.43
C VAL A 83 8.39 -1.56 1.71
N GLU A 84 9.18 -2.63 1.89
CA GLU A 84 10.45 -2.83 1.17
C GLU A 84 10.29 -2.89 -0.37
N ARG A 85 9.08 -3.13 -0.88
CA ARG A 85 8.80 -3.33 -2.32
C ARG A 85 8.02 -2.16 -2.93
N ALA A 86 7.09 -1.58 -2.19
CA ALA A 86 6.24 -0.49 -2.63
C ALA A 86 5.84 0.38 -1.42
N ASP A 87 5.57 1.64 -1.67
CA ASP A 87 5.01 2.52 -0.64
C ASP A 87 3.63 2.01 -0.23
N VAL A 88 3.33 1.98 1.07
CA VAL A 88 2.00 1.62 1.56
C VAL A 88 1.30 2.88 2.05
N ILE A 89 0.15 3.18 1.47
CA ILE A 89 -0.62 4.39 1.74
C ILE A 89 -1.96 3.99 2.34
N ILE A 90 -2.18 4.37 3.59
CA ILE A 90 -3.44 4.19 4.30
C ILE A 90 -4.33 5.40 4.02
N VAL A 91 -5.60 5.18 3.72
CA VAL A 91 -6.62 6.23 3.49
C VAL A 91 -7.09 6.84 4.82
N SER A 92 -7.35 6.02 5.84
CA SER A 92 -7.90 6.50 7.11
C SER A 92 -7.39 5.69 8.31
N PRO A 93 -6.73 6.35 9.28
CA PRO A 93 -6.16 7.69 9.17
C PRO A 93 -5.09 7.76 8.06
N GLU A 94 -5.05 8.86 7.32
CA GLU A 94 -4.13 9.01 6.19
C GLU A 94 -2.67 8.93 6.62
N GLN A 95 -1.96 7.90 6.17
CA GLN A 95 -0.57 7.64 6.53
C GLN A 95 0.18 7.00 5.36
N THR A 96 1.42 7.42 5.13
CA THR A 96 2.28 6.85 4.07
C THR A 96 3.52 6.21 4.68
N PHE A 97 3.70 4.93 4.41
CA PHE A 97 4.88 4.14 4.77
C PHE A 97 5.74 3.99 3.52
N ALA A 98 6.74 4.86 3.39
CA ALA A 98 7.60 4.88 2.20
C ALA A 98 8.68 3.80 2.25
N ARG A 99 8.95 3.18 1.10
CA ARG A 99 10.00 2.16 0.92
C ARG A 99 11.41 2.66 1.20
N TRP A 100 11.60 3.98 1.11
CA TRP A 100 12.88 4.65 1.30
C TRP A 100 12.67 5.94 2.11
N ILE A 101 12.59 5.82 3.42
CA ILE A 101 13.09 6.88 4.29
C ILE A 101 14.52 6.49 4.59
N ILE A 102 15.48 7.27 4.08
CA ILE A 102 16.83 7.28 4.63
C ILE A 102 16.63 7.42 6.15
N PRO A 103 17.03 6.46 6.99
CA PRO A 103 16.95 6.68 8.44
C PRO A 103 17.69 8.00 8.72
N PRO A 104 17.15 8.92 9.54
CA PRO A 104 17.78 10.22 9.83
C PRO A 104 19.14 10.12 10.55
N ASP A 105 19.79 8.96 10.53
CA ASP A 105 21.11 8.69 11.06
C ASP A 105 22.01 7.98 10.03
N ALA A 106 21.82 8.19 8.73
CA ALA A 106 22.97 8.06 7.84
C ALA A 106 23.90 9.22 8.20
N PRO A 107 25.04 9.02 8.91
CA PRO A 107 25.97 10.11 9.10
C PRO A 107 26.30 10.62 7.70
N ALA A 108 26.09 11.92 7.50
CA ALA A 108 26.70 12.61 6.39
C ALA A 108 28.18 12.26 6.49
N ASP A 109 28.65 11.39 5.59
CA ASP A 109 30.07 11.23 5.32
C ASP A 109 30.52 12.56 4.70
N MET A 110 30.74 13.51 5.59
CA MET A 110 31.08 14.90 5.35
C MET A 110 32.59 15.01 5.56
N GLY A 111 33.34 14.78 4.48
CA GLY A 111 34.75 15.15 4.34
C GLY A 111 35.73 14.30 5.16
N CYS A 112 36.98 14.13 4.77
CA CYS A 112 37.83 15.04 4.03
C CYS A 112 38.96 14.25 3.33
N HIS A 113 39.43 14.84 2.23
CA HIS A 113 40.80 14.85 1.70
C HIS A 113 41.80 13.76 2.10
#